data_AF-A0A2E2U878-F1
#
_entry.id   AF-A0A2E2U878-F1
#
_cell.length_a   1.000
_cell.length_b   1.000
_cell.length_c   1.000
_cell.angle_alpha   90.00
_cell.angle_beta   90.00
_cell.angle_gamma   90.00
#
_symmetry.space_group_name_H-M   'P 1'
#
loop_
_entity.id
_entity.type
_entity.pdbx_description
1 polymer ?
#
loop_
_entity_poly.entity_id
_entity_poly.type
_entity_poly.pdbx_seq_one_letter_code
_entity_poly.pdbx_strand_id
1 'polypeptide(L)'
;MDLCVIAHRGEAQAFTKGLKAVTSHYYQGEEFSVLICGEGVFEASKLGSHLGSFERVLNFGIAGALNKKIVLGTIHPIRTHYLHLGEAPEFKSYTPKPEQTYDCITSFERVLSSEKAYELYQFADIVDREAWLFAKICADASIPFESYKLISDYAGENTNCFDIKEKALEYSEELFSYYQELKTHKMKGETQIELNLPGSFTQKKRLSKILKALSFKEDCSIDEVLLKNPLPKLKSEINQYIDDLNQKLNPIQVQIQEKINSLQKPFDEIGAKIIFDPKLEKKKFRIQMEINDQKNIDNLNSLLSRTHFSEFENLWNGDV
;
A
#
# COMPACT_ATOMS: atom_id res chain seq x y z
N MET A 1 -23.66 8.05 5.01
CA MET A 1 -22.75 7.91 3.85
C MET A 1 -21.38 8.48 4.20
N ASP A 2 -20.30 7.76 3.86
CA ASP A 2 -18.92 8.22 4.10
C ASP A 2 -18.41 9.06 2.92
N LEU A 3 -17.64 10.11 3.20
CA LEU A 3 -16.81 10.80 2.19
C LEU A 3 -15.35 10.41 2.36
N CYS A 4 -14.78 9.70 1.38
CA CYS A 4 -13.35 9.41 1.33
C CYS A 4 -12.62 10.58 0.66
N VAL A 5 -11.71 11.23 1.37
CA VAL A 5 -10.88 12.33 0.85
C VAL A 5 -9.46 11.85 0.61
N ILE A 6 -8.97 12.01 -0.61
CA ILE A 6 -7.68 11.50 -1.07
C ILE A 6 -6.94 12.62 -1.79
N ALA A 7 -5.63 12.76 -1.55
CA ALA A 7 -4.86 13.85 -2.14
C ALA A 7 -4.59 13.61 -3.62
N HIS A 8 -4.09 12.42 -3.97
CA HIS A 8 -3.60 12.14 -5.31
C HIS A 8 -4.45 11.12 -6.08
N ARG A 9 -4.59 11.30 -7.40
CA ARG A 9 -5.38 10.39 -8.25
C ARG A 9 -4.83 8.96 -8.26
N GLY A 10 -3.53 8.80 -8.12
CA GLY A 10 -2.88 7.49 -7.99
C GLY A 10 -3.38 6.70 -6.78
N GLU A 11 -3.54 7.37 -5.63
CA GLU A 11 -4.02 6.77 -4.38
C GLU A 11 -5.52 6.46 -4.42
N ALA A 12 -6.28 7.15 -5.29
CA ALA A 12 -7.73 7.01 -5.41
C ALA A 12 -8.18 5.98 -6.47
N GLN A 13 -7.26 5.32 -7.18
CA GLN A 13 -7.60 4.44 -8.31
C GLN A 13 -8.56 3.31 -7.90
N ALA A 14 -8.26 2.59 -6.81
CA ALA A 14 -9.12 1.53 -6.30
C ALA A 14 -10.45 2.08 -5.76
N PHE A 15 -10.42 3.21 -5.04
CA PHE A 15 -11.61 3.84 -4.45
C PHE A 15 -12.63 4.30 -5.50
N THR A 16 -12.18 4.74 -6.67
CA THR A 16 -13.05 5.30 -7.72
C THR A 16 -13.64 4.24 -8.64
N LYS A 17 -13.19 2.98 -8.55
CA LYS A 17 -13.64 1.89 -9.41
C LYS A 17 -15.13 1.59 -9.15
N GLY A 18 -15.95 1.72 -10.19
CA GLY A 18 -17.40 1.48 -10.11
C GLY A 18 -18.22 2.64 -9.55
N LEU A 19 -17.60 3.77 -9.21
CA LEU A 19 -18.30 4.98 -8.80
C LEU A 19 -18.68 5.85 -10.02
N LYS A 20 -19.79 6.59 -9.89
CA LYS A 20 -20.20 7.56 -10.92
C LYS A 20 -19.35 8.82 -10.80
N ALA A 21 -18.62 9.17 -11.85
CA ALA A 21 -17.91 10.45 -11.92
C ALA A 21 -18.93 11.60 -12.07
N VAL A 22 -19.01 12.48 -11.08
CA VAL A 22 -19.88 13.67 -11.10
C VAL A 22 -19.09 14.88 -11.59
N THR A 23 -17.82 14.99 -11.17
CA THR A 23 -16.85 15.96 -11.70
C THR A 23 -15.51 15.26 -11.93
N SER A 24 -14.49 15.99 -12.40
CA SER A 24 -13.12 15.45 -12.54
C SER A 24 -12.51 14.98 -11.21
N HIS A 25 -13.00 15.52 -10.09
CA HIS A 25 -12.45 15.30 -8.75
C HIS A 25 -13.43 14.63 -7.79
N TYR A 26 -14.71 14.53 -8.13
CA TYR A 26 -15.76 13.99 -7.26
C TYR A 26 -16.46 12.80 -7.91
N TYR A 27 -16.46 11.68 -7.19
CA TYR A 27 -17.06 10.41 -7.59
C TYR A 27 -18.08 10.01 -6.53
N GLN A 28 -19.26 9.58 -6.97
CA GLN A 28 -20.38 9.27 -6.10
C GLN A 28 -20.81 7.81 -6.26
N GLY A 29 -20.96 7.13 -5.13
CA GLY A 29 -21.58 5.81 -5.01
C GLY A 29 -22.79 5.85 -4.10
N GLU A 30 -23.38 4.68 -3.87
CA GLU A 30 -24.52 4.51 -2.96
C GLU A 30 -24.07 4.48 -1.49
N GLU A 31 -22.95 3.80 -1.21
CA GLU A 31 -22.45 3.62 0.18
C GLU A 31 -21.43 4.69 0.60
N PHE A 32 -20.66 5.21 -0.36
CA PHE A 32 -19.63 6.21 -0.14
C PHE A 32 -19.37 7.04 -1.39
N SER A 33 -18.79 8.23 -1.18
CA SER A 33 -18.25 9.08 -2.23
C SER A 33 -16.75 9.27 -2.05
N VAL A 34 -16.08 9.67 -3.14
CA VAL A 34 -14.64 9.98 -3.16
C VAL A 34 -14.44 11.39 -3.67
N LEU A 35 -13.67 12.18 -2.94
CA LEU A 35 -13.18 13.48 -3.36
C LEU A 35 -11.65 13.45 -3.47
N ILE A 36 -11.14 13.74 -4.66
CA ILE A 36 -9.71 13.88 -4.95
C ILE A 36 -9.35 15.36 -4.84
N CYS A 37 -8.75 15.76 -3.72
CA CYS A 37 -8.51 17.18 -3.41
C CYS A 37 -7.32 17.77 -4.18
N GLY A 38 -6.28 16.98 -4.43
CA GLY A 38 -4.98 17.46 -4.89
C GLY A 38 -3.92 17.40 -3.78
N GLU A 39 -2.65 17.49 -4.15
CA GLU A 39 -1.53 17.47 -3.21
C GLU A 39 -1.26 18.85 -2.61
N GLY A 40 -0.97 18.87 -1.32
CA GLY A 40 -0.62 20.06 -0.56
C GLY A 40 -1.79 20.72 0.17
N VAL A 41 -1.43 21.50 1.18
CA VAL A 41 -2.37 22.07 2.16
C VAL A 41 -3.47 22.91 1.51
N PHE A 42 -3.17 23.74 0.50
CA PHE A 42 -4.20 24.60 -0.10
C PHE A 42 -5.22 23.83 -0.95
N GLU A 43 -4.81 22.74 -1.60
CA GLU A 43 -5.71 21.91 -2.40
C GLU A 43 -6.77 21.22 -1.53
N ALA A 44 -6.44 20.97 -0.26
CA ALA A 44 -7.39 20.43 0.72
C ALA A 44 -8.60 21.33 0.99
N SER A 45 -8.53 22.63 0.65
CA SER A 45 -9.66 23.57 0.77
C SER A 45 -10.90 23.16 -0.03
N LYS A 46 -10.74 22.38 -1.11
CA LYS A 46 -11.86 21.86 -1.93
C LYS A 46 -12.88 21.07 -1.13
N LEU A 47 -12.46 20.44 -0.02
CA LEU A 47 -13.33 19.70 0.87
C LEU A 47 -14.52 20.55 1.36
N GLY A 48 -14.29 21.82 1.68
CA GLY A 48 -15.31 22.69 2.28
C GLY A 48 -16.60 22.77 1.45
N SER A 49 -16.49 22.72 0.12
CA SER A 49 -17.64 22.77 -0.79
C SER A 49 -18.47 21.47 -0.86
N HIS A 50 -18.00 20.38 -0.26
CA HIS A 50 -18.61 19.04 -0.37
C HIS A 50 -19.15 18.49 0.96
N LEU A 51 -19.02 19.21 2.08
CA LEU A 51 -19.25 18.65 3.41
C LEU A 51 -20.72 18.39 3.80
N GLY A 52 -21.69 19.04 3.14
CA GLY A 52 -23.06 19.19 3.68
C GLY A 52 -23.96 17.95 3.78
N SER A 53 -23.54 16.75 3.36
CA SER A 53 -24.43 15.56 3.34
C SER A 53 -23.81 14.27 3.86
N PHE A 54 -22.60 14.34 4.45
CA PHE A 54 -21.86 13.15 4.86
C PHE A 54 -21.91 12.94 6.36
N GLU A 55 -22.00 11.68 6.78
CA GLU A 55 -21.99 11.30 8.20
C GLU A 55 -20.60 11.49 8.82
N ARG A 56 -19.56 11.30 8.01
CA ARG A 56 -18.16 11.48 8.38
C ARG A 56 -17.28 11.59 7.14
N VAL A 57 -16.10 12.14 7.34
CA VAL A 57 -15.03 12.25 6.35
C VAL A 57 -13.88 11.32 6.76
N LEU A 58 -13.41 10.52 5.81
CA LEU A 58 -12.29 9.60 5.99
C LEU A 58 -11.16 10.02 5.07
N ASN A 59 -10.02 10.43 5.62
CA ASN A 59 -8.82 10.68 4.83
C ASN A 59 -8.00 9.40 4.68
N PHE A 60 -7.77 9.00 3.43
CA PHE A 60 -6.81 7.96 3.09
C PHE A 60 -5.69 8.59 2.28
N GLY A 61 -4.45 8.24 2.59
CA GLY A 61 -3.30 8.73 1.83
C GLY A 61 -2.00 8.06 2.25
N ILE A 62 -0.99 8.25 1.43
CA ILE A 62 0.37 7.81 1.70
C ILE A 62 1.06 8.87 2.57
N ALA A 63 1.94 8.43 3.47
CA ALA A 63 2.71 9.30 4.35
C ALA A 63 4.13 8.77 4.57
N GLY A 64 5.04 9.66 4.94
CA GLY A 64 6.39 9.31 5.36
C GLY A 64 6.44 9.06 6.88
N ALA A 65 7.27 8.11 7.30
CA ALA A 65 7.60 7.94 8.72
C ALA A 65 8.79 8.82 9.10
N LEU A 66 8.63 9.56 10.19
CA LEU A 66 9.71 10.27 10.88
C LEU A 66 10.35 9.36 11.95
N ASN A 67 9.57 8.41 12.48
CA ASN A 67 10.04 7.40 13.43
C ASN A 67 10.46 6.11 12.73
N LYS A 68 11.74 5.73 12.83
CA LYS A 68 12.28 4.49 12.24
C LYS A 68 11.70 3.19 12.84
N LYS A 69 10.98 3.26 13.97
CA LYS A 69 10.29 2.10 14.55
C LYS A 69 8.99 1.76 13.82
N ILE A 70 8.45 2.68 13.03
CA ILE A 70 7.28 2.44 12.21
C ILE A 70 7.68 1.53 11.05
N VAL A 71 6.86 0.51 10.81
CA VAL A 71 7.06 -0.47 9.74
C VAL A 71 6.56 0.13 8.43
N LEU A 72 7.32 -0.01 7.34
CA LEU A 72 6.87 0.42 6.02
C LEU A 72 5.80 -0.55 5.48
N GLY A 73 4.87 -0.05 4.66
CA GLY A 73 3.77 -0.80 4.09
C GLY A 73 2.64 -1.11 5.07
N THR A 74 2.63 -0.49 6.27
CA THR A 74 1.52 -0.61 7.21
C THR A 74 0.64 0.63 7.21
N ILE A 75 -0.66 0.42 7.46
CA ILE A 75 -1.67 1.49 7.56
C ILE A 75 -1.93 1.78 9.03
N HIS A 76 -1.83 3.05 9.41
CA HIS A 76 -2.05 3.49 10.77
C HIS A 76 -3.19 4.52 10.85
N PRO A 77 -4.15 4.33 11.78
CA PRO A 77 -5.07 5.41 12.15
C PRO A 77 -4.32 6.51 12.89
N ILE A 78 -4.66 7.76 12.59
CA ILE A 78 -4.01 8.93 13.18
C ILE A 78 -4.81 9.45 14.37
N ARG A 79 -4.10 9.68 15.48
CA ARG A 79 -4.61 10.23 16.73
C ARG A 79 -4.78 11.73 16.64
N THR A 80 -3.68 12.45 16.39
CA THR A 80 -3.63 13.93 16.32
C THR A 80 -2.97 14.41 15.03
N HIS A 81 -3.51 15.50 14.49
CA HIS A 81 -2.96 16.23 13.36
C HIS A 81 -2.34 17.55 13.81
N TYR A 82 -1.07 17.74 13.46
CA TYR A 82 -0.31 18.98 13.63
C TYR A 82 -0.03 19.63 12.27
N LEU A 83 0.26 20.93 12.26
CA LEU A 83 0.67 21.65 11.06
C LEU A 83 2.02 22.32 11.32
N HIS A 84 2.93 22.17 10.36
CA HIS A 84 4.18 22.92 10.30
C HIS A 84 4.12 23.86 9.10
N LEU A 85 4.14 25.17 9.37
CA LEU A 85 4.08 26.23 8.35
C LEU A 85 5.36 27.06 8.42
N GLY A 86 6.20 26.94 7.39
CA GLY A 86 7.46 27.68 7.33
C GLY A 86 8.45 27.22 8.39
N GLU A 87 8.79 28.10 9.34
CA GLU A 87 9.79 27.86 10.38
C GLU A 87 9.22 27.37 11.71
N ALA A 88 7.89 27.33 11.87
CA ALA A 88 7.28 26.99 13.15
C ALA A 88 6.03 26.10 13.03
N PRO A 89 5.75 25.27 14.04
CA PRO A 89 4.48 24.57 14.16
C PRO A 89 3.36 25.57 14.49
N GLU A 90 2.18 25.31 13.95
CA GLU A 90 0.96 25.99 14.36
C GLU A 90 0.49 25.48 15.72
N PHE A 91 0.01 26.39 16.57
CA PHE A 91 -0.45 26.03 17.91
C PHE A 91 -1.68 25.12 17.87
N LYS A 92 -2.55 25.30 16.87
CA LYS A 92 -3.81 24.56 16.79
C LYS A 92 -3.57 23.16 16.22
N SER A 93 -4.03 22.15 16.94
CA SER A 93 -4.03 20.75 16.53
C SER A 93 -5.43 20.16 16.59
N TYR A 94 -5.62 19.00 15.95
CA TYR A 94 -6.91 18.32 15.88
C TYR A 94 -6.74 16.85 16.24
N THR A 95 -7.39 16.40 17.31
CA THR A 95 -7.31 15.02 17.83
C THR A 95 -8.64 14.28 17.62
N PRO A 96 -8.96 13.83 16.39
CA PRO A 96 -10.22 13.13 16.13
C PRO A 96 -10.34 11.77 16.82
N LYS A 97 -9.21 11.15 17.19
CA LYS A 97 -9.13 9.75 17.61
C LYS A 97 -8.16 9.57 18.79
N PRO A 98 -8.49 10.08 19.99
CA PRO A 98 -7.57 10.14 21.13
C PRO A 98 -7.06 8.78 21.61
N GLU A 99 -7.77 7.69 21.30
CA GLU A 99 -7.42 6.32 21.66
C GLU A 99 -6.34 5.67 20.78
N GLN A 100 -5.97 6.31 19.67
CA GLN A 100 -4.94 5.81 18.75
C GLN A 100 -3.53 6.18 19.23
N THR A 101 -2.49 5.64 18.59
CA THR A 101 -1.10 5.82 19.06
C THR A 101 -0.34 6.89 18.30
N TYR A 102 -0.53 6.98 16.98
CA TYR A 102 0.36 7.76 16.12
C TYR A 102 -0.19 9.14 15.82
N ASP A 103 0.68 10.14 15.89
CA ASP A 103 0.37 11.48 15.44
C ASP A 103 0.95 11.74 14.05
N CYS A 104 0.33 12.66 13.32
CA CYS A 104 0.75 13.09 11.98
C CYS A 104 0.98 14.61 11.97
N ILE A 105 2.11 15.04 11.44
CA ILE A 105 2.38 16.45 11.15
C ILE A 105 2.28 16.70 9.65
N THR A 106 1.45 17.65 9.28
CA THR A 106 1.34 18.12 7.89
C THR A 106 2.45 19.15 7.64
N SER A 107 3.26 18.93 6.60
CA SER A 107 4.28 19.88 6.13
C SER A 107 3.92 20.44 4.77
N PHE A 108 4.22 21.72 4.56
CA PHE A 108 4.01 22.38 3.26
C PHE A 108 4.98 21.89 2.18
N GLU A 109 6.23 21.64 2.59
CA GLU A 109 7.31 21.21 1.73
C GLU A 109 7.53 19.70 1.82
N ARG A 110 8.27 19.15 0.84
CA ARG A 110 8.71 17.76 0.92
C ARG A 110 9.86 17.67 1.91
N VAL A 111 9.83 16.67 2.78
CA VAL A 111 10.88 16.43 3.77
C VAL A 111 12.00 15.62 3.13
N LEU A 112 12.99 16.34 2.57
CA LEU A 112 14.11 15.74 1.83
C LEU A 112 15.44 15.76 2.59
N SER A 113 15.48 16.37 3.78
CA SER A 113 16.68 16.45 4.61
C SER A 113 16.47 15.76 5.95
N SER A 114 17.54 15.16 6.48
CA SER A 114 17.54 14.53 7.81
C SER A 114 17.27 15.55 8.92
N GLU A 115 17.73 16.79 8.74
CA GLU A 115 17.51 17.90 9.67
C GLU A 115 16.03 18.25 9.77
N LYS A 116 15.34 18.43 8.64
CA LYS A 116 13.91 18.74 8.63
C LYS A 116 13.08 17.58 9.19
N ALA A 117 13.45 16.34 8.84
CA ALA A 117 12.81 15.16 9.40
C ALA A 117 12.96 15.11 10.93
N TYR A 118 14.15 15.42 11.45
CA TYR A 118 14.40 15.45 12.88
C TYR A 118 13.62 16.57 13.60
N GLU A 119 13.50 17.74 12.99
CA GLU A 119 12.68 18.85 13.50
C GLU A 119 11.21 18.42 13.63
N LEU A 120 10.64 17.85 12.58
CA LEU A 120 9.24 17.43 12.54
C LEU A 120 8.97 16.25 13.49
N TYR A 121 9.95 15.34 13.66
CA TYR A 121 9.87 14.19 14.56
C TYR A 121 9.61 14.58 16.02
N GLN A 122 9.98 15.80 16.42
CA GLN A 122 9.69 16.29 17.78
C GLN A 122 8.19 16.44 18.07
N PHE A 123 7.36 16.49 17.03
CA PHE A 123 5.91 16.72 17.15
C PHE A 123 5.08 15.49 16.81
N ALA A 124 5.52 14.67 15.87
CA ALA A 124 4.75 13.55 15.35
C ALA A 124 5.63 12.44 14.78
N ASP A 125 5.12 11.22 14.75
CA ASP A 125 5.84 10.07 14.18
C ASP A 125 5.70 9.98 12.64
N ILE A 126 4.66 10.59 12.09
CA ILE A 126 4.26 10.50 10.68
C ILE A 126 4.21 11.90 10.08
N VAL A 127 4.60 12.05 8.82
CA VAL A 127 4.49 13.29 8.05
C VAL A 127 3.68 13.12 6.77
N ASP A 128 2.78 14.06 6.53
CA ASP A 128 2.00 14.17 5.29
C ASP A 128 1.93 15.62 4.81
N ARG A 129 1.08 15.92 3.81
CA ARG A 129 1.00 17.26 3.23
C ARG A 129 -0.40 17.89 3.22
N GLU A 130 -1.42 17.22 3.77
CA GLU A 130 -2.81 17.68 3.65
C GLU A 130 -3.70 17.44 4.90
N ALA A 131 -3.42 16.43 5.73
CA ALA A 131 -4.39 15.94 6.72
C ALA A 131 -4.85 16.99 7.73
N TRP A 132 -3.95 17.88 8.17
CA TRP A 132 -4.32 18.91 9.14
C TRP A 132 -5.44 19.82 8.63
N LEU A 133 -5.40 20.24 7.35
CA LEU A 133 -6.44 21.12 6.84
C LEU A 133 -7.77 20.37 6.68
N PHE A 134 -7.75 19.09 6.30
CA PHE A 134 -8.97 18.27 6.32
C PHE A 134 -9.58 18.21 7.72
N ALA A 135 -8.76 17.95 8.73
CA ALA A 135 -9.21 17.91 10.13
C ALA A 135 -9.81 19.25 10.56
N LYS A 136 -9.16 20.37 10.19
CA LYS A 136 -9.66 21.72 10.45
C LYS A 136 -11.02 21.97 9.82
N ILE A 137 -11.17 21.73 8.52
CA ILE A 137 -12.42 22.03 7.80
C ILE A 137 -13.56 21.17 8.37
N CYS A 138 -13.31 19.89 8.64
CA CYS A 138 -14.30 19.01 9.26
C CYS A 138 -14.69 19.49 10.67
N ALA A 139 -13.72 19.88 11.50
CA ALA A 139 -13.97 20.41 12.82
C ALA A 139 -14.80 21.71 12.79
N ASP A 140 -14.45 22.64 11.89
CA ASP A 140 -15.20 23.89 11.70
C ASP A 140 -16.64 23.63 11.23
N ALA A 141 -16.86 22.55 10.46
CA ALA A 141 -18.17 22.11 9.99
C ALA A 141 -18.90 21.14 10.94
N SER A 142 -18.32 20.80 12.09
CA SER A 142 -18.85 19.80 13.04
C SER A 142 -19.11 18.42 12.42
N ILE A 143 -18.27 18.00 11.46
CA ILE A 143 -18.36 16.69 10.82
C ILE A 143 -17.26 15.78 11.36
N PRO A 144 -17.58 14.54 11.78
CA PRO A 144 -16.57 13.59 12.23
C PRO A 144 -15.50 13.34 11.16
N PHE A 145 -14.24 13.38 11.57
CA PHE A 145 -13.08 13.14 10.71
C PHE A 145 -12.28 11.97 11.23
N GLU A 146 -11.80 11.10 10.34
CA GLU A 146 -10.82 10.06 10.67
C GLU A 146 -9.76 10.05 9.56
N SER A 147 -8.50 9.80 9.90
CA SER A 147 -7.40 9.75 8.93
C SER A 147 -6.60 8.46 9.09
N TYR A 148 -6.25 7.85 7.98
CA TYR A 148 -5.48 6.60 7.90
C TYR A 148 -4.35 6.77 6.90
N LYS A 149 -3.13 6.49 7.35
CA LYS A 149 -1.92 6.71 6.57
C LYS A 149 -1.17 5.42 6.31
N LEU A 150 -0.91 5.14 5.04
CA LEU A 150 0.00 4.09 4.61
C LEU A 150 1.43 4.63 4.62
N ILE A 151 2.34 3.93 5.29
CA ILE A 151 3.72 4.38 5.43
C ILE A 151 4.56 3.87 4.26
N SER A 152 4.90 4.75 3.31
CA SER A 152 5.65 4.35 2.11
C SER A 152 7.16 4.31 2.31
N ASP A 153 7.67 5.24 3.10
CA ASP A 153 9.09 5.52 3.22
C ASP A 153 9.45 6.16 4.57
N TYR A 154 10.75 6.30 4.81
CA TYR A 154 11.27 7.14 5.89
C TYR A 154 11.63 8.51 5.32
N ALA A 155 11.05 9.56 5.89
CA ALA A 155 11.27 10.93 5.45
C ALA A 155 12.73 11.37 5.70
N GLY A 156 13.34 12.07 4.73
CA GLY A 156 14.71 12.58 4.81
C GLY A 156 15.52 12.34 3.53
N GLU A 157 16.85 12.25 3.65
CA GLU A 157 17.78 12.20 2.49
C GLU A 157 17.63 10.94 1.62
N ASN A 158 17.08 9.86 2.17
CA ASN A 158 16.89 8.59 1.47
C ASN A 158 15.45 8.38 0.97
N THR A 159 14.65 9.45 0.86
CA THR A 159 13.27 9.35 0.36
C THR A 159 13.26 8.95 -1.12
N ASN A 160 12.96 7.69 -1.40
CA ASN A 160 12.83 7.15 -2.76
C ASN A 160 11.49 7.52 -3.41
N CYS A 161 11.33 8.78 -3.84
CA CYS A 161 10.11 9.26 -4.49
C CYS A 161 9.75 8.53 -5.80
N PHE A 162 10.71 7.90 -6.48
CA PHE A 162 10.46 7.19 -7.75
C PHE A 162 9.66 5.90 -7.54
N ASP A 163 9.89 5.17 -6.45
CA ASP A 163 9.18 3.91 -6.15
C ASP A 163 7.69 4.15 -5.81
N ILE A 164 7.35 5.30 -5.22
CA ILE A 164 5.98 5.61 -4.76
C ILE A 164 5.01 5.73 -5.94
N LYS A 165 5.45 6.28 -7.08
CA LYS A 165 4.60 6.39 -8.28
C LYS A 165 4.34 5.02 -8.92
N GLU A 166 5.33 4.13 -8.90
CA GLU A 166 5.19 2.78 -9.45
C GLU A 166 4.27 1.91 -8.58
N LYS A 167 4.31 2.13 -7.25
CA LYS A 167 3.46 1.44 -6.26
C LYS A 167 2.11 2.12 -6.00
N ALA A 168 1.80 3.23 -6.67
CA ALA A 168 0.59 4.01 -6.38
C ALA A 168 -0.70 3.18 -6.46
N LEU A 169 -0.79 2.25 -7.42
CA LEU A 169 -1.94 1.35 -7.54
C LEU A 169 -1.99 0.33 -6.39
N GLU A 170 -0.86 -0.30 -6.05
CA GLU A 170 -0.75 -1.24 -4.93
C GLU A 170 -1.20 -0.58 -3.62
N TYR A 171 -0.67 0.62 -3.34
CA TYR A 171 -1.07 1.40 -2.16
C TYR A 171 -2.54 1.80 -2.19
N SER A 172 -3.09 2.14 -3.37
CA SER A 172 -4.52 2.42 -3.52
C SER A 172 -5.38 1.20 -3.17
N GLU A 173 -4.99 0.02 -3.63
CA GLU A 173 -5.67 -1.24 -3.34
C GLU A 173 -5.58 -1.63 -1.86
N GLU A 174 -4.43 -1.42 -1.21
CA GLU A 174 -4.26 -1.65 0.22
C GLU A 174 -5.12 -0.70 1.07
N LEU A 175 -5.11 0.60 0.76
CA LEU A 175 -5.93 1.59 1.43
C LEU A 175 -7.43 1.29 1.25
N PHE A 176 -7.85 0.89 0.04
CA PHE A 176 -9.24 0.53 -0.22
C PHE A 176 -9.65 -0.75 0.49
N SER A 177 -8.77 -1.77 0.52
CA SER A 177 -9.00 -2.99 1.29
C SER A 177 -9.18 -2.68 2.78
N TYR A 178 -8.36 -1.78 3.33
CA TYR A 178 -8.49 -1.33 4.71
C TYR A 178 -9.82 -0.60 4.97
N TYR A 179 -10.25 0.26 4.04
CA TYR A 179 -11.57 0.90 4.11
C TYR A 179 -12.71 -0.14 4.16
N GLN A 180 -12.67 -1.16 3.31
CA GLN A 180 -13.67 -2.25 3.32
C GLN A 180 -13.65 -3.00 4.65
N GLU A 181 -12.46 -3.27 5.22
CA GLU A 181 -12.33 -3.88 6.55
C GLU A 181 -12.97 -3.02 7.65
N LEU A 182 -12.75 -1.69 7.64
CA LEU A 182 -13.37 -0.76 8.60
C LEU A 182 -14.91 -0.81 8.54
N LYS A 183 -15.48 -0.84 7.33
CA LYS A 183 -16.93 -0.99 7.13
C LYS A 183 -17.43 -2.33 7.66
N THR A 184 -16.69 -3.40 7.36
CA THR A 184 -17.06 -4.77 7.78
C THR A 184 -17.01 -4.92 9.31
N HIS A 185 -16.01 -4.33 9.97
CA HIS A 185 -15.89 -4.32 11.43
C HIS A 185 -16.94 -3.44 12.11
N LYS A 186 -17.45 -2.40 11.45
CA LYS A 186 -18.60 -1.63 11.95
C LYS A 186 -19.93 -2.36 11.76
N MET A 187 -20.06 -3.23 10.75
CA MET A 187 -21.29 -3.97 10.45
C MET A 187 -21.37 -5.35 11.11
N LYS A 188 -20.22 -5.96 11.46
CA LYS A 188 -20.16 -7.22 12.18
C LYS A 188 -19.71 -6.98 13.62
N GLY A 189 -20.66 -7.04 14.55
CA GLY A 189 -20.34 -7.48 15.91
C GLY A 189 -19.46 -8.74 15.80
N GLU A 190 -18.36 -8.72 16.52
CA GLU A 190 -17.19 -9.59 16.35
C GLU A 190 -17.54 -11.05 16.09
N THR A 191 -17.02 -11.58 14.99
CA THR A 191 -16.59 -12.98 14.92
C THR A 191 -15.27 -12.98 14.18
N GLN A 192 -14.22 -12.59 14.88
CA GLN A 192 -12.86 -12.88 14.44
C GLN A 192 -12.70 -14.41 14.46
N ILE A 193 -12.31 -14.98 13.32
CA ILE A 193 -11.81 -16.35 13.28
C ILE A 193 -10.44 -16.30 13.95
N GLU A 194 -10.40 -16.65 15.23
CA GLU A 194 -9.17 -16.70 16.01
C GLU A 194 -8.36 -17.94 15.58
N LEU A 195 -7.54 -17.79 14.53
CA LEU A 195 -6.61 -18.84 14.13
C LEU A 195 -5.50 -18.94 15.16
N ASN A 196 -5.58 -19.96 16.01
CA ASN A 196 -4.60 -20.24 17.06
C ASN A 196 -3.30 -20.81 16.45
N LEU A 197 -2.50 -19.92 15.86
CA LEU A 197 -1.31 -20.23 15.06
C LEU A 197 -0.03 -19.59 15.64
N PRO A 198 1.13 -20.25 15.52
CA PRO A 198 2.43 -19.72 15.96
C PRO A 198 3.04 -18.67 15.01
N GLY A 199 2.21 -17.89 14.27
CA GLY A 199 2.64 -16.89 13.29
C GLY A 199 2.58 -15.44 13.78
N SER A 200 3.31 -14.55 13.09
CA SER A 200 3.18 -13.09 13.30
C SER A 200 1.79 -12.59 12.89
N PHE A 201 1.38 -11.42 13.36
CA PHE A 201 0.11 -10.80 12.98
C PHE A 201 -0.07 -10.71 11.46
N THR A 202 0.99 -10.32 10.74
CA THR A 202 1.02 -10.24 9.26
C THR A 202 0.80 -11.61 8.62
N GLN A 203 1.44 -12.66 9.13
CA GLN A 203 1.26 -14.02 8.64
C GLN A 203 -0.18 -14.53 8.87
N LYS A 204 -0.74 -14.28 10.06
CA LYS A 204 -2.14 -14.64 10.38
C LYS A 204 -3.13 -13.91 9.47
N LYS A 205 -2.88 -12.63 9.16
CA LYS A 205 -3.74 -11.83 8.26
C LYS A 205 -3.64 -12.28 6.80
N ARG A 206 -2.41 -12.54 6.29
CA ARG A 206 -2.22 -13.11 4.94
C ARG A 206 -2.93 -14.46 4.83
N LEU A 207 -2.76 -15.32 5.83
CA LEU A 207 -3.38 -16.63 5.84
C LEU A 207 -4.91 -16.55 5.88
N SER A 208 -5.50 -15.70 6.73
CA SER A 208 -6.96 -15.56 6.80
C SER A 208 -7.57 -15.03 5.49
N LYS A 209 -6.86 -14.16 4.76
CA LYS A 209 -7.26 -13.69 3.43
C LYS A 209 -7.24 -14.83 2.41
N ILE A 210 -6.18 -15.65 2.40
CA ILE A 210 -6.04 -16.78 1.47
C ILE A 210 -7.09 -17.86 1.77
N LEU A 211 -7.32 -18.19 3.04
CA LEU A 211 -8.33 -19.16 3.46
C LEU A 211 -9.73 -18.72 3.07
N LYS A 212 -10.07 -17.44 3.23
CA LYS A 212 -11.34 -16.87 2.72
C LYS A 212 -11.44 -16.99 1.21
N ALA A 213 -10.38 -16.62 0.48
CA ALA A 213 -10.39 -16.69 -0.98
C ALA A 213 -10.56 -18.14 -1.48
N LEU A 214 -9.89 -19.10 -0.83
CA LEU A 214 -10.05 -20.53 -1.10
C LEU A 214 -11.45 -21.03 -0.74
N SER A 215 -12.03 -20.59 0.39
CA SER A 215 -13.37 -20.99 0.80
C SER A 215 -14.42 -20.53 -0.22
N PHE A 216 -14.28 -19.32 -0.78
CA PHE A 216 -15.10 -18.85 -1.89
C PHE A 216 -14.87 -19.63 -3.19
N LYS A 217 -13.61 -19.95 -3.52
CA LYS A 217 -13.25 -20.69 -4.75
C LYS A 217 -13.75 -22.14 -4.74
N GLU A 218 -13.70 -22.78 -3.57
CA GLU A 218 -14.10 -24.18 -3.37
C GLU A 218 -15.56 -24.35 -2.90
N ASP A 219 -16.30 -23.24 -2.77
CA ASP A 219 -17.69 -23.19 -2.26
C ASP A 219 -17.89 -24.01 -0.96
N CYS A 220 -17.00 -23.78 0.01
CA CYS A 220 -17.04 -24.47 1.30
C CYS A 220 -16.71 -23.51 2.46
N SER A 221 -16.90 -23.96 3.69
CA SER A 221 -16.55 -23.21 4.89
C SER A 221 -15.02 -23.18 5.12
N ILE A 222 -14.55 -22.20 5.88
CA ILE A 222 -13.12 -22.08 6.22
C ILE A 222 -12.64 -23.30 7.02
N ASP A 223 -13.50 -23.88 7.88
CA ASP A 223 -13.17 -25.08 8.64
C ASP A 223 -12.98 -26.29 7.71
N GLU A 224 -13.75 -26.40 6.63
CA GLU A 224 -13.58 -27.42 5.61
C GLU A 224 -12.28 -27.22 4.79
N VAL A 225 -11.91 -25.97 4.49
CA VAL A 225 -10.60 -25.66 3.87
C VAL A 225 -9.45 -26.06 4.80
N LEU A 226 -9.58 -25.81 6.10
CA LEU A 226 -8.59 -26.18 7.13
C LEU A 226 -8.51 -27.69 7.37
N LEU A 227 -9.61 -28.43 7.17
CA LEU A 227 -9.60 -29.89 7.20
C LEU A 227 -8.80 -30.47 6.02
N LYS A 228 -8.93 -29.87 4.84
CA LYS A 228 -8.16 -30.26 3.64
C LYS A 228 -6.71 -29.78 3.67
N ASN A 229 -6.44 -28.69 4.40
CA ASN A 229 -5.13 -28.06 4.53
C ASN A 229 -4.86 -27.80 6.02
N PRO A 230 -4.35 -28.81 6.75
CA PRO A 230 -4.10 -28.68 8.17
C PRO A 230 -3.01 -27.65 8.43
N LEU A 231 -3.22 -26.85 9.49
CA LEU A 231 -2.32 -25.78 9.88
C LEU A 231 -0.92 -26.28 10.27
N PRO A 232 0.15 -25.56 9.89
CA PRO A 232 1.51 -25.90 10.28
C PRO A 232 1.70 -25.74 11.79
N LYS A 233 2.48 -26.65 12.38
CA LYS A 233 2.77 -26.66 13.82
C LYS A 233 3.97 -25.78 14.17
N LEU A 234 4.90 -25.57 13.23
CA LEU A 234 6.10 -24.78 13.45
C LEU A 234 6.00 -23.41 12.78
N LYS A 235 6.53 -22.38 13.45
CA LYS A 235 6.56 -21.01 12.94
C LYS A 235 7.37 -20.86 11.64
N SER A 236 8.44 -21.65 11.49
CA SER A 236 9.29 -21.67 10.29
C SER A 236 8.57 -22.13 9.03
N GLU A 237 7.48 -22.89 9.17
CA GLU A 237 6.73 -23.49 8.07
C GLU A 237 5.61 -22.58 7.55
N ILE A 238 5.28 -21.50 8.26
CA ILE A 238 4.11 -20.67 7.97
C ILE A 238 4.24 -19.95 6.63
N ASN A 239 5.44 -19.48 6.27
CA ASN A 239 5.63 -18.82 4.98
C ASN A 239 5.49 -19.81 3.83
N GLN A 240 6.12 -20.98 3.94
CA GLN A 240 5.97 -22.05 2.95
C GLN A 240 4.50 -22.46 2.80
N TYR A 241 3.78 -22.60 3.92
CA TYR A 241 2.37 -22.92 3.92
C TYR A 241 1.50 -21.84 3.24
N ILE A 242 1.80 -20.57 3.48
CA ILE A 242 1.14 -19.44 2.80
C ILE A 242 1.40 -19.50 1.29
N ASP A 243 2.63 -19.83 0.88
CA ASP A 243 3.00 -19.93 -0.51
C ASP A 243 2.29 -21.12 -1.18
N ASP A 244 2.25 -22.29 -0.55
CA ASP A 244 1.53 -23.48 -1.04
C ASP A 244 0.02 -23.19 -1.23
N LEU A 245 -0.61 -22.47 -0.31
CA LEU A 245 -2.02 -22.08 -0.45
C LEU A 245 -2.23 -21.03 -1.54
N ASN A 246 -1.30 -20.10 -1.73
CA ASN A 246 -1.34 -19.17 -2.86
C ASN A 246 -1.18 -19.89 -4.20
N GLN A 247 -0.35 -20.93 -4.27
CA GLN A 247 -0.21 -21.75 -5.46
C GLN A 247 -1.53 -22.44 -5.83
N LYS A 248 -2.25 -22.97 -4.84
CA LYS A 248 -3.60 -23.53 -5.04
C LYS A 248 -4.63 -22.49 -5.47
N LEU A 249 -4.51 -21.27 -4.94
CA LEU A 249 -5.41 -20.16 -5.28
C LEU A 249 -5.18 -19.67 -6.72
N ASN A 250 -3.92 -19.49 -7.12
CA ASN A 250 -3.52 -18.86 -8.38
C ASN A 250 -2.50 -19.70 -9.18
N PRO A 251 -2.88 -20.88 -9.71
CA PRO A 251 -1.95 -21.80 -10.36
C PRO A 251 -1.23 -21.20 -11.59
N ILE A 252 -1.90 -20.31 -12.33
CA ILE A 252 -1.31 -19.63 -13.49
C ILE A 252 -0.17 -18.68 -13.07
N GLN A 253 -0.31 -18.00 -11.93
CA GLN A 253 0.72 -17.10 -11.43
C GLN A 253 1.99 -17.86 -11.03
N VAL A 254 1.84 -19.11 -10.59
CA VAL A 254 2.96 -20.00 -10.29
C VAL A 254 3.72 -20.36 -11.54
N GLN A 255 3.02 -20.77 -12.61
CA GLN A 255 3.64 -21.10 -13.90
C GLN A 255 4.41 -19.89 -14.46
N ILE A 256 3.83 -18.69 -14.36
CA ILE A 256 4.50 -17.43 -14.73
C ILE A 256 5.76 -17.21 -13.89
N GLN A 257 5.70 -17.40 -12.58
CA GLN A 257 6.85 -17.20 -11.72
C GLN A 257 7.94 -18.25 -11.95
N GLU A 258 7.59 -19.51 -12.18
CA GLU A 258 8.53 -20.58 -12.54
C GLU A 258 9.23 -20.27 -13.87
N LYS A 259 8.49 -19.77 -14.86
CA LYS A 259 9.05 -19.36 -16.14
C LYS A 259 10.00 -18.18 -15.98
N ILE A 260 9.61 -17.15 -15.22
CA ILE A 260 10.49 -16.02 -14.87
C ILE A 260 11.76 -16.51 -14.19
N ASN A 261 11.64 -17.38 -13.18
CA ASN A 261 12.79 -17.93 -12.46
C ASN A 261 13.70 -18.74 -13.38
N SER A 262 13.13 -19.50 -14.33
CA SER A 262 13.90 -20.27 -15.31
C SER A 262 14.70 -19.36 -16.26
N LEU A 263 14.13 -18.22 -16.67
CA LEU A 263 14.79 -17.21 -17.50
C LEU A 263 15.84 -16.41 -16.71
N GLN A 264 15.61 -16.21 -15.41
CA GLN A 264 16.51 -15.44 -14.54
C GLN A 264 17.74 -16.23 -14.10
N LYS A 265 17.60 -17.56 -13.89
CA LYS A 265 18.66 -18.41 -13.33
C LYS A 265 20.04 -18.27 -14.01
N PRO A 266 20.16 -18.25 -15.35
CA PRO A 266 21.46 -18.07 -16.01
C PRO A 266 22.13 -16.72 -15.71
N PHE A 267 21.32 -15.68 -15.44
CA PHE A 267 21.81 -14.35 -15.09
C PHE A 267 22.23 -14.29 -13.62
N ASP A 268 21.48 -14.93 -12.73
CA ASP A 268 21.81 -15.01 -11.31
C ASP A 268 23.17 -15.71 -11.10
N GLU A 269 23.47 -16.76 -11.89
CA GLU A 269 24.75 -17.50 -11.84
C GLU A 269 25.98 -16.63 -12.13
N ILE A 270 25.81 -15.53 -12.88
CA ILE A 270 26.89 -14.58 -13.18
C ILE A 270 26.84 -13.33 -12.30
N GLY A 271 25.85 -13.19 -11.42
CA GLY A 271 25.65 -12.00 -10.58
C GLY A 271 24.85 -10.87 -11.25
N ALA A 272 24.17 -11.16 -12.36
CA ALA A 272 23.26 -10.24 -13.03
C ALA A 272 21.81 -10.52 -12.61
N LYS A 273 20.97 -9.48 -12.57
CA LYS A 273 19.54 -9.58 -12.27
C LYS A 273 18.73 -9.18 -13.48
N ILE A 274 17.71 -9.97 -13.82
CA ILE A 274 16.68 -9.58 -14.77
C ILE A 274 15.52 -8.96 -14.01
N ILE A 275 15.09 -7.78 -14.44
CA ILE A 275 13.98 -7.03 -13.87
C ILE A 275 12.93 -6.87 -14.96
N PHE A 276 11.82 -7.58 -14.78
CA PHE A 276 10.66 -7.50 -15.67
C PHE A 276 9.77 -6.29 -15.34
N ASP A 277 8.91 -5.91 -16.27
CA ASP A 277 7.80 -5.00 -15.97
C ASP A 277 6.89 -5.64 -14.89
N PRO A 278 6.58 -4.96 -13.77
CA PRO A 278 5.84 -5.57 -12.66
C PRO A 278 4.46 -6.12 -13.04
N LYS A 279 3.85 -5.58 -14.10
CA LYS A 279 2.54 -6.03 -14.61
C LYS A 279 2.67 -7.01 -15.77
N LEU A 280 3.90 -7.24 -16.26
CA LEU A 280 4.19 -8.00 -17.48
C LEU A 280 3.40 -7.49 -18.71
N GLU A 281 2.95 -6.23 -18.71
CA GLU A 281 2.18 -5.66 -19.82
C GLU A 281 3.09 -5.18 -20.95
N LYS A 282 4.30 -4.74 -20.58
CA LYS A 282 5.28 -4.23 -21.52
C LYS A 282 6.29 -5.32 -21.84
N LYS A 283 6.47 -5.60 -23.14
CA LYS A 283 7.49 -6.50 -23.69
C LYS A 283 8.90 -5.93 -23.54
N LYS A 284 9.36 -5.80 -22.30
CA LYS A 284 10.68 -5.30 -21.94
C LYS A 284 11.15 -5.94 -20.64
N PHE A 285 12.45 -6.10 -20.54
CA PHE A 285 13.13 -6.39 -19.28
C PHE A 285 14.39 -5.53 -19.20
N ARG A 286 14.89 -5.34 -17.98
CA ARG A 286 16.16 -4.67 -17.71
C ARG A 286 17.11 -5.69 -17.10
N ILE A 287 18.34 -5.74 -17.61
CA ILE A 287 19.43 -6.47 -16.96
C ILE A 287 20.19 -5.47 -16.10
N GLN A 288 20.43 -5.82 -14.84
CA GLN A 288 21.21 -5.02 -13.90
C GLN A 288 22.33 -5.88 -13.32
N MET A 289 23.57 -5.40 -13.42
CA MET A 289 24.75 -6.09 -12.92
C MET A 289 25.74 -5.06 -12.37
N GLU A 290 26.37 -5.37 -11.24
CA GLU A 290 27.51 -4.60 -10.75
C GLU A 290 28.79 -5.13 -11.41
N ILE A 291 29.58 -4.24 -11.99
CA ILE A 291 30.81 -4.59 -12.69
C ILE A 291 31.98 -4.10 -11.86
N ASN A 292 32.75 -5.03 -11.32
CA ASN A 292 33.96 -4.75 -10.54
C ASN A 292 35.20 -5.46 -11.08
N ASP A 293 35.05 -6.35 -12.07
CA ASP A 293 36.14 -7.06 -12.75
C ASP A 293 35.80 -7.31 -14.23
N GLN A 294 36.83 -7.44 -15.09
CA GLN A 294 36.70 -7.77 -16.51
C GLN A 294 35.96 -9.10 -16.73
N LYS A 295 36.11 -10.04 -15.79
CA LYS A 295 35.38 -11.32 -15.79
C LYS A 295 33.85 -11.13 -15.78
N ASN A 296 33.32 -10.08 -15.12
CA ASN A 296 31.88 -9.79 -15.13
C ASN A 296 31.41 -9.44 -16.55
N ILE A 297 32.19 -8.63 -17.26
CA ILE A 297 31.90 -8.19 -18.63
C ILE A 297 31.94 -9.40 -19.56
N ASP A 298 32.96 -10.25 -19.44
CA ASP A 298 33.14 -11.41 -20.31
C ASP A 298 32.02 -12.45 -20.10
N ASN A 299 31.62 -12.68 -18.85
CA ASN A 299 30.50 -13.55 -18.50
C ASN A 299 29.17 -13.01 -19.04
N LEU A 300 28.92 -11.70 -18.90
CA LEU A 300 27.71 -11.07 -19.41
C LEU A 300 27.67 -11.12 -20.95
N ASN A 301 28.78 -10.85 -21.63
CA ASN A 301 28.88 -10.94 -23.09
C ASN A 301 28.62 -12.37 -23.59
N SER A 302 29.21 -13.37 -22.93
CA SER A 302 28.98 -14.79 -23.23
C SER A 302 27.51 -15.17 -23.08
N LEU A 303 26.86 -14.74 -21.99
CA LEU A 303 25.45 -15.03 -21.74
C LEU A 303 24.54 -14.31 -22.74
N LEU A 304 24.75 -13.02 -22.98
CA LEU A 304 23.98 -12.23 -23.95
C LEU A 304 24.09 -12.77 -25.37
N SER A 305 25.26 -13.29 -25.76
CA SER A 305 25.45 -13.90 -27.09
C SER A 305 24.59 -15.15 -27.34
N ARG A 306 24.14 -15.81 -26.27
CA ARG A 306 23.32 -17.03 -26.31
C ARG A 306 21.87 -16.78 -25.94
N THR A 307 21.55 -15.57 -25.46
CA THR A 307 20.22 -15.22 -25.01
C THR A 307 19.41 -14.65 -26.18
N HIS A 308 18.28 -15.27 -26.49
CA HIS A 308 17.38 -14.78 -27.53
C HIS A 308 16.18 -14.07 -26.92
N PHE A 309 15.90 -12.85 -27.38
CA PHE A 309 14.75 -12.07 -26.89
C PHE A 309 13.41 -12.80 -27.06
N SER A 310 13.29 -13.63 -28.10
CA SER A 310 12.10 -14.46 -28.36
C SER A 310 11.76 -15.41 -27.21
N GLU A 311 12.74 -15.86 -26.43
CA GLU A 311 12.50 -16.72 -25.26
C GLU A 311 11.75 -15.99 -24.15
N PHE A 312 11.94 -14.67 -24.06
CA PHE A 312 11.21 -13.78 -23.15
C PHE A 312 9.85 -13.40 -23.74
N GLU A 313 9.73 -13.30 -25.07
CA GLU A 313 8.44 -13.05 -25.73
C GLU A 313 7.41 -14.14 -25.46
N ASN A 314 7.83 -15.38 -25.33
CA ASN A 314 6.96 -16.50 -24.98
C ASN A 314 6.24 -16.27 -23.64
N LEU A 315 6.91 -15.66 -22.65
CA LEU A 315 6.30 -15.29 -21.37
C LEU A 315 5.12 -14.32 -21.56
N TRP A 316 5.29 -13.29 -22.41
CA TRP A 316 4.25 -12.29 -22.66
C TRP A 316 3.14 -12.78 -23.59
N ASN A 317 3.44 -13.74 -24.45
CA ASN A 317 2.46 -14.36 -25.32
C ASN A 317 1.63 -15.44 -24.60
N GLY A 318 1.91 -15.72 -23.32
CA GLY A 318 1.16 -16.68 -22.51
C GLY A 318 1.60 -18.13 -22.70
N ASP A 319 2.78 -18.38 -23.27
CA ASP A 319 3.41 -19.70 -23.32
C ASP A 319 4.09 -19.99 -21.97
N VAL A 320 3.25 -20.29 -20.98
CA VAL A 320 3.59 -20.61 -19.60
C VAL A 320 3.27 -22.05 -19.25
#